data_AF-A0A9X2YRH5-F1
#
_entry.id   AF-A0A9X2YRH5-F1
#
_cell.length_a   1.000
_cell.length_b   1.000
_cell.length_c   1.000
_cell.angle_alpha   90.00
_cell.angle_beta   90.00
_cell.angle_gamma   90.00
#
_symmetry.space_group_name_H-M   'P 1'
#
loop_
_entity.id
_entity.type
_entity.pdbx_description
1 polymer ?
#
loop_
_entity_poly.entity_id
_entity_poly.type
_entity_poly.pdbx_seq_one_letter_code
_entity_poly.pdbx_strand_id
1 'polypeptide(L)'
;MRDGAGLRHLLDTLDDAPLRRIRGRADAEDAALTLTARAVAAAAAHRTESRGCHHRGDHPDTDPHQAVSIGITRDADGRVHAQEEIAACC
;
A
#
# COMPACT_ATOMS: atom_id res chain seq x y z
N MET A 1 1.85 -9.90 13.05
CA MET A 1 1.36 -8.54 13.34
C MET A 1 2.22 -7.56 12.55
N ARG A 2 1.66 -6.46 12.01
CA ARG A 2 2.40 -5.47 11.20
C ARG A 2 2.84 -4.32 12.10
N ASP A 3 3.92 -3.64 11.75
CA ASP A 3 4.34 -2.39 12.38
C ASP A 3 4.91 -1.44 11.31
N GLY A 4 5.12 -0.18 11.67
CA GLY A 4 5.62 0.83 10.75
C GLY A 4 7.03 0.54 10.22
N ALA A 5 7.88 -0.14 10.98
CA ALA A 5 9.22 -0.48 10.53
C ALA A 5 9.20 -1.56 9.45
N GLY A 6 8.44 -2.63 9.68
CA GLY A 6 8.25 -3.72 8.72
C GLY A 6 7.52 -3.27 7.46
N LEU A 7 6.54 -2.39 7.57
CA LEU A 7 5.83 -1.85 6.40
C LEU A 7 6.73 -0.95 5.55
N ARG A 8 7.59 -0.13 6.17
CA ARG A 8 8.59 0.67 5.44
C ARG A 8 9.60 -0.21 4.72
N HIS A 9 10.15 -1.20 5.42
CA HIS A 9 11.07 -2.15 4.82
C HIS A 9 10.45 -2.92 3.64
N LEU A 10 9.18 -3.31 3.75
CA LEU A 10 8.45 -3.94 2.66
C LEU A 10 8.30 -3.00 1.45
N LEU A 11 7.94 -1.73 1.68
CA LEU A 11 7.84 -0.73 0.62
C LEU A 11 9.18 -0.54 -0.09
N ASP A 12 10.27 -0.36 0.67
CA ASP A 12 11.62 -0.22 0.11
C ASP A 12 11.98 -1.43 -0.76
N THR A 13 11.72 -2.65 -0.26
CA THR A 13 11.97 -3.90 -0.99
C THR A 13 11.15 -3.98 -2.28
N LEU A 14 9.89 -3.55 -2.24
CA LEU A 14 9.02 -3.55 -3.41
C LEU A 14 9.42 -2.48 -4.42
N ASP A 15 9.91 -1.32 -3.98
CA ASP A 15 10.38 -0.24 -4.85
C ASP A 15 11.67 -0.61 -5.58
N ASP A 16 12.53 -1.42 -4.93
CA ASP A 16 13.75 -1.98 -5.52
C ASP A 16 13.49 -3.13 -6.52
N ALA A 17 12.23 -3.56 -6.71
CA ALA A 17 11.89 -4.62 -7.64
C ALA A 17 12.32 -4.25 -9.09
N PRO A 18 13.09 -5.11 -9.78
CA PRO A 18 13.68 -4.76 -11.06
C PRO A 18 12.63 -4.68 -12.17
N LEU A 19 12.81 -3.71 -13.08
CA LEU A 19 12.05 -3.64 -14.32
C LEU A 19 12.38 -4.83 -15.22
N ARG A 20 11.36 -5.54 -15.67
CA ARG A 20 11.49 -6.74 -16.51
C ARG A 20 10.66 -6.59 -17.78
N ARG A 21 11.20 -7.09 -18.91
CA ARG A 21 10.44 -7.20 -20.16
C ARG A 21 9.44 -8.34 -20.01
N ILE A 22 8.16 -8.06 -20.23
CA ILE A 22 7.10 -9.07 -20.27
C ILE A 22 7.28 -9.94 -21.52
N ARG A 23 7.49 -11.25 -21.33
CA ARG A 23 7.62 -12.24 -22.42
C ARG A 23 6.44 -13.21 -22.48
N GLY A 24 5.60 -13.24 -21.45
CA GLY A 24 4.40 -14.05 -21.43
C GLY A 24 3.50 -13.77 -20.22
N ARG A 25 2.50 -14.63 -20.05
CA ARG A 25 1.48 -14.50 -19.00
C ARG A 25 2.06 -14.40 -17.60
N ALA A 26 3.01 -15.27 -17.26
CA ALA A 26 3.61 -15.30 -15.92
C ALA A 26 4.29 -13.97 -15.56
N ASP A 27 4.99 -13.34 -16.52
CA ASP A 27 5.65 -12.05 -16.28
C ASP A 27 4.63 -10.92 -16.06
N ALA A 28 3.51 -10.96 -16.80
CA ALA A 28 2.43 -9.98 -16.63
C ALA A 28 1.74 -10.14 -15.26
N GLU A 29 1.52 -11.38 -14.82
CA GLU A 29 0.96 -11.68 -13.50
C GLU A 29 1.90 -11.24 -12.38
N ASP A 30 3.20 -11.50 -12.50
CA ASP A 30 4.19 -11.06 -11.52
C ASP A 30 4.25 -9.52 -11.40
N ALA A 31 4.20 -8.80 -12.52
CA ALA A 31 4.14 -7.35 -12.53
C ALA A 31 2.85 -6.83 -11.87
N ALA A 32 1.71 -7.45 -12.16
CA ALA A 32 0.42 -7.09 -11.56
C ALA A 32 0.38 -7.37 -10.05
N LEU A 33 0.94 -8.51 -9.61
CA LEU A 33 1.03 -8.86 -8.19
C LEU A 33 2.01 -7.94 -7.45
N THR A 34 3.12 -7.56 -8.08
CA THR A 34 4.06 -6.57 -7.50
C THR A 34 3.39 -5.21 -7.33
N LEU A 35 2.65 -4.74 -8.32
CA LEU A 35 1.87 -3.49 -8.21
C LEU A 35 0.80 -3.58 -7.11
N THR A 36 0.09 -4.71 -7.04
CA THR A 36 -0.92 -4.96 -6.01
C THR A 36 -0.30 -4.95 -4.62
N ALA A 37 0.86 -5.57 -4.45
CA ALA A 37 1.59 -5.58 -3.19
C ALA A 37 1.99 -4.17 -2.76
N ARG A 38 2.48 -3.32 -3.68
CA ARG A 38 2.80 -1.91 -3.40
C ARG A 38 1.56 -1.13 -2.94
N ALA A 39 0.42 -1.29 -3.61
CA ALA A 39 -0.82 -0.64 -3.22
C ALA A 39 -1.32 -1.06 -1.83
N VAL A 40 -1.30 -2.36 -1.53
CA VAL A 40 -1.70 -2.88 -0.21
C VAL A 40 -0.73 -2.42 0.88
N ALA A 41 0.58 -2.44 0.62
CA ALA A 41 1.59 -1.98 1.57
C ALA A 41 1.46 -0.48 1.85
N ALA A 42 1.25 0.35 0.82
CA ALA A 42 1.03 1.78 0.96
C ALA A 42 -0.22 2.08 1.79
N ALA A 43 -1.34 1.40 1.51
CA ALA A 43 -2.57 1.54 2.30
C ALA A 43 -2.35 1.13 3.77
N ALA A 44 -1.61 0.04 4.01
CA ALA A 44 -1.30 -0.45 5.35
C ALA A 44 -0.31 0.45 6.11
N ALA A 45 0.58 1.13 5.40
CA ALA A 45 1.51 2.11 5.97
C ALA A 45 0.79 3.40 6.37
N HIS A 46 -0.17 3.85 5.55
CA HIS A 46 -1.00 5.03 5.80
C HIS A 46 -1.99 4.81 6.95
N ARG A 47 -2.59 3.62 7.05
CA ARG A 47 -3.48 3.24 8.16
C ARG A 47 -2.69 3.10 9.46
N THR A 48 -3.00 3.93 10.44
CA THR A 48 -2.36 3.96 11.78
C THR A 48 -3.36 3.54 12.87
N GLU A 49 -4.06 2.44 12.61
CA GLU A 49 -5.01 1.79 13.52
C GLU A 49 -5.04 0.27 13.27
N SER A 50 -5.72 -0.48 14.12
CA SER A 50 -6.08 -1.88 13.87
C SER A 50 -7.59 -2.00 13.63
N ARG A 51 -7.97 -2.57 12.47
CA ARG A 51 -9.38 -2.76 12.09
C ARG A 51 -9.55 -4.00 11.20
N GLY A 52 -10.42 -4.92 11.60
CA GLY A 52 -10.70 -6.15 10.86
C GLY A 52 -9.43 -6.99 10.63
N CYS A 53 -9.16 -7.39 9.39
CA CYS A 53 -7.98 -8.17 9.03
C CYS A 53 -6.65 -7.39 9.12
N HIS A 54 -6.70 -6.06 9.20
CA HIS A 54 -5.54 -5.21 9.35
C HIS A 54 -5.24 -5.01 10.84
N HIS A 55 -4.19 -5.67 11.33
CA HIS A 55 -3.72 -5.57 12.70
C HIS A 55 -2.31 -4.99 12.73
N ARG A 56 -2.15 -3.88 13.45
CA ARG A 56 -0.97 -3.02 13.50
C ARG A 56 -0.52 -2.89 14.96
N GLY A 57 0.66 -3.40 15.29
CA GLY A 57 1.11 -3.56 16.68
C GLY A 57 1.51 -2.29 17.39
N ASP A 58 2.06 -1.35 16.63
CA ASP A 58 2.36 0.01 17.06
C ASP A 58 1.09 0.90 17.11
N HIS A 59 -0.05 0.41 16.59
CA HIS A 59 -1.37 1.06 16.64
C HIS A 59 -2.49 0.02 16.90
N PRO A 60 -2.57 -0.55 18.11
CA PRO A 60 -3.42 -1.71 18.39
C PRO A 60 -4.92 -1.40 18.42
N ASP A 61 -5.29 -0.14 18.61
CA ASP A 61 -6.67 0.31 18.76
C ASP A 61 -7.26 0.76 17.41
N THR A 62 -8.60 0.81 17.35
CA THR A 62 -9.32 1.44 16.24
C THR A 62 -9.36 2.96 16.42
N ASP A 63 -9.30 3.69 15.31
CA ASP A 63 -9.47 5.14 15.24
C ASP A 63 -10.73 5.49 14.41
N PRO A 64 -11.77 6.09 15.03
CA PRO A 64 -12.97 6.52 14.30
C PRO A 64 -12.71 7.48 13.13
N HIS A 65 -11.64 8.29 13.18
CA HIS A 65 -11.29 9.21 12.09
C HIS A 65 -10.77 8.48 10.85
N GLN A 66 -10.30 7.23 11.01
CA GLN A 66 -9.80 6.39 9.92
C GLN A 66 -10.85 5.39 9.41
N ALA A 67 -12.11 5.50 9.86
CA ALA A 67 -13.23 4.68 9.40
C ALA A 67 -13.72 5.06 7.99
N VAL A 68 -12.79 5.31 7.08
CA VAL A 68 -12.99 5.71 5.68
C VAL A 68 -12.15 4.82 4.76
N SER A 69 -12.47 4.80 3.48
CA SER A 69 -11.66 4.08 2.50
C SER A 69 -10.37 4.83 2.21
N ILE A 70 -9.24 4.12 2.13
CA ILE A 70 -7.97 4.67 1.67
C ILE A 70 -7.90 4.53 0.16
N GLY A 71 -7.89 5.67 -0.53
CA GLY A 71 -7.64 5.73 -1.96
C GLY A 71 -6.15 5.55 -2.27
N ILE A 72 -5.82 4.92 -3.40
CA ILE A 72 -4.45 4.69 -3.86
C ILE A 72 -4.29 5.26 -5.27
N THR A 73 -3.26 6.07 -5.48
CA THR A 73 -2.87 6.58 -6.80
C THR A 73 -1.52 6.06 -7.24
N ARG A 74 -1.30 6.08 -8.55
CA ARG A 74 -0.02 5.77 -9.17
C ARG A 74 0.42 6.96 -10.00
N ASP A 75 1.66 7.41 -9.80
CA ASP A 75 2.22 8.53 -10.56
C ASP A 75 2.79 8.08 -11.91
N ALA A 76 3.32 9.05 -12.66
CA ALA A 76 3.93 8.83 -13.98
C ALA A 76 5.18 7.94 -13.92
N ASP A 77 5.93 8.00 -12.81
CA ASP A 77 7.11 7.16 -12.56
C ASP A 77 6.72 5.74 -12.09
N GLY A 78 5.43 5.52 -11.87
CA GLY A 78 4.85 4.25 -11.48
C GLY A 78 4.95 3.95 -9.99
N ARG A 79 5.29 4.94 -9.17
CA ARG A 79 5.26 4.84 -7.70
C ARG A 79 3.82 4.93 -7.21
N VAL A 80 3.56 4.24 -6.11
CA VAL A 80 2.22 4.11 -5.54
C VAL A 80 2.14 4.91 -4.26
N HIS A 81 1.12 5.76 -4.17
CA HIS A 81 0.91 6.66 -3.04
C HIS A 81 -0.49 6.46 -2.48
N ALA A 82 -0.64 6.54 -1.16
CA ALA A 82 -1.96 6.76 -0.58
C ALA A 82 -2.42 8.16 -0.97
N GLN A 83 -3.68 8.27 -1.41
CA GLN A 83 -4.29 9.57 -1.61
C GLN A 83 -4.37 10.24 -0.24
N GLU A 84 -3.77 11.43 -0.11
CA GLU A 84 -4.19 12.34 0.94
C GLU A 84 -5.67 12.67 0.73
N GLU A 85 -6.38 13.01 1.80
CA GLU A 85 -7.83 13.27 1.79
C GLU A 85 -8.21 13.99 0.50
N ILE A 86 -9.01 13.30 -0.32
CA ILE A 86 -9.77 13.97 -1.36
C ILE A 86 -10.58 14.99 -0.60
N ALA A 87 -10.19 16.28 -0.67
CA ALA A 87 -11.02 17.38 -0.20
C ALA A 87 -12.41 17.09 -0.75
N ALA A 88 -13.32 16.71 0.14
CA ALA A 88 -14.69 16.37 -0.23
C ALA A 88 -15.17 17.51 -1.11
N CYS A 89 -15.47 17.20 -2.37
CA CYS A 89 -15.97 18.18 -3.31
C CYS A 89 -17.27 18.71 -2.70
N CYS A 90 -17.18 19.91 -2.13
CA CYS A 90 -18.31 20.72 -1.72
C CYS A 90 -19.00 21.26 -2.97
#